data_AF-A0A2E8H6F9-F1
#
_entry.id   AF-A0A2E8H6F9-F1
#
_cell.length_a   1.000
_cell.length_b   1.000
_cell.length_c   1.000
_cell.angle_alpha   90.00
_cell.angle_beta   90.00
_cell.angle_gamma   90.00
#
_symmetry.space_group_name_H-M   'P 1'
#
loop_
_entity.id
_entity.type
_entity.pdbx_description
1 polymer ?
#
loop_
_entity_poly.entity_id
_entity_poly.type
_entity_poly.pdbx_seq_one_letter_code
_entity_poly.pdbx_strand_id
1 'polypeptide(L)'
;MRMLVGAALGGFLLGAVVIGSTATWAAESTAVEPVGPRLSPRLRDLLAQEMAAILVASGVIQEALVRGDADSVSAQARNIRDSFILKRQLTQEDRKALRAAVGAAFVQRDQAFHRLAGDLAEAADAGDRTEQHRLYGAMIEACASCHAQYAADKFPGFAVQGLPATEGDAQ
;
A
#
# COMPACT_ATOMS: atom_id res chain seq x y z
N MET A 1 19.51 -3.42 -66.43
CA MET A 1 19.34 -4.30 -67.61
C MET A 1 19.90 -5.68 -67.24
N ARG A 2 19.05 -6.72 -67.24
CA ARG A 2 19.30 -8.18 -67.21
C ARG A 2 20.24 -8.72 -66.11
N MET A 3 19.69 -9.33 -65.05
CA MET A 3 19.34 -10.78 -64.93
C MET A 3 20.50 -11.73 -65.22
N LEU A 4 20.89 -12.49 -64.19
CA LEU A 4 21.13 -13.93 -64.31
C LEU A 4 20.90 -14.59 -62.94
N VAL A 5 19.92 -15.49 -62.96
CA VAL A 5 19.51 -16.41 -61.90
C VAL A 5 20.48 -17.58 -61.89
N GLY A 6 20.98 -17.95 -60.71
CA GLY A 6 21.68 -19.21 -60.47
C GLY A 6 21.04 -19.91 -59.29
N ALA A 7 20.22 -20.92 -59.57
CA ALA A 7 19.72 -21.86 -58.58
C ALA A 7 20.78 -22.93 -58.34
N ALA A 8 21.07 -23.22 -57.07
CA ALA A 8 21.71 -24.47 -56.67
C ALA A 8 21.10 -24.94 -55.35
N LEU A 9 20.54 -26.14 -55.41
CA LEU A 9 19.98 -26.90 -54.30
C LEU A 9 21.03 -27.22 -53.24
N GLY A 10 20.58 -27.31 -51.99
CA GLY A 10 21.26 -28.16 -51.01
C GLY A 10 21.14 -27.65 -49.59
N GLY A 11 20.53 -28.43 -48.71
CA GLY A 11 20.66 -28.25 -47.27
C GLY A 11 19.35 -28.25 -46.52
N PHE A 12 18.72 -29.42 -46.44
CA PHE A 12 17.79 -29.73 -45.37
C PHE A 12 18.60 -29.71 -44.07
N LEU A 13 18.49 -28.63 -43.28
CA LEU A 13 19.04 -28.58 -41.93
C LEU A 13 17.89 -28.42 -40.93
N LEU A 14 17.84 -29.39 -40.03
CA LEU A 14 16.86 -29.63 -39.00
C LEU A 14 16.45 -28.36 -38.26
N GLY A 15 15.14 -28.09 -38.25
CA GLY A 15 14.53 -27.19 -37.28
C GLY A 15 14.60 -27.82 -35.90
N ALA A 16 15.56 -27.39 -35.08
CA ALA A 16 15.51 -27.60 -33.64
C ALA A 16 14.50 -26.64 -33.04
N VAL A 17 13.24 -27.08 -32.92
CA VAL A 17 12.23 -26.40 -32.11
C VAL A 17 12.65 -26.57 -30.64
N VAL A 18 13.32 -25.55 -30.09
CA VAL A 18 13.55 -25.45 -28.65
C VAL A 18 12.20 -25.09 -28.02
N ILE A 19 11.51 -26.11 -27.50
CA ILE A 19 10.33 -25.92 -26.66
C ILE A 19 10.83 -25.30 -25.35
N GLY A 20 10.84 -23.97 -25.29
CA GLY A 20 11.17 -23.23 -24.07
C GLY A 20 10.15 -23.57 -22.99
N SER A 21 10.59 -24.30 -21.96
CA SER A 21 9.78 -24.58 -20.78
C SER A 21 9.53 -23.27 -20.04
N THR A 22 8.32 -22.72 -20.16
CA THR A 22 7.87 -21.63 -19.30
C THR A 22 7.64 -22.22 -17.91
N ALA A 23 8.68 -22.23 -17.07
CA ALA A 23 8.50 -22.42 -15.65
C ALA A 23 7.68 -21.23 -15.13
N THR A 24 6.39 -21.46 -14.90
CA THR A 24 5.52 -20.53 -14.19
C THR A 24 5.93 -20.59 -12.71
N TRP A 25 6.68 -19.60 -12.25
CA TRP A 25 6.95 -19.44 -10.84
C TRP A 25 5.68 -18.86 -10.23
N ALA A 26 4.83 -19.72 -9.66
CA ALA A 26 3.76 -19.27 -8.80
C ALA A 26 4.42 -18.62 -7.58
N ALA A 27 4.30 -17.31 -7.45
CA ALA A 27 4.64 -16.63 -6.21
C ALA A 27 3.67 -17.14 -5.14
N GLU A 28 4.19 -17.94 -4.20
CA GLU A 28 3.45 -18.37 -3.03
C GLU A 28 3.07 -17.12 -2.21
N SER A 29 1.86 -16.63 -2.38
CA SER A 29 1.30 -15.58 -1.53
C SER A 29 0.94 -16.22 -0.20
N THR A 30 1.87 -16.21 0.76
CA THR A 30 1.53 -16.54 2.14
C THR A 30 0.57 -15.47 2.64
N ALA A 31 -0.72 -15.77 2.69
CA ALA A 31 -1.73 -14.90 3.25
C ALA A 31 -1.30 -14.54 4.68
N VAL A 32 -1.08 -13.24 4.92
CA VAL A 32 -0.69 -12.77 6.24
C VAL A 32 -1.93 -12.79 7.12
N GLU A 33 -1.84 -13.50 8.24
CA GLU A 33 -2.94 -13.56 9.21
C GLU A 33 -3.30 -12.15 9.74
N PRO A 34 -4.60 -11.83 9.86
CA PRO A 34 -5.03 -10.55 10.40
C PRO A 34 -4.39 -10.21 11.74
N VAL A 35 -4.12 -8.92 11.96
CA VAL A 35 -3.48 -8.46 13.20
C VAL A 35 -4.46 -8.48 14.37
N GLY A 36 -5.73 -8.11 14.15
CA GLY A 36 -6.73 -7.95 15.21
C GLY A 36 -6.81 -9.14 16.19
N PRO A 37 -7.01 -10.38 15.71
CA PRO A 37 -7.11 -11.56 16.57
C PRO A 37 -5.86 -11.86 17.40
N ARG A 38 -4.67 -11.45 16.93
CA ARG A 38 -3.38 -11.67 17.62
C ARG A 38 -3.12 -10.68 18.75
N LEU A 39 -3.85 -9.58 18.81
CA LEU A 39 -3.71 -8.56 19.84
C LEU A 39 -4.52 -8.91 21.10
N SER A 40 -3.95 -8.60 22.27
CA SER A 40 -4.70 -8.55 23.53
C SER A 40 -5.85 -7.54 23.42
N PRO A 41 -6.94 -7.68 24.21
CA PRO A 41 -8.06 -6.74 24.15
C PRO A 41 -7.63 -5.27 24.29
N ARG A 42 -6.77 -4.97 25.27
CA ARG A 42 -6.21 -3.63 25.46
C ARG A 42 -5.46 -3.10 24.22
N LEU A 43 -4.59 -3.90 23.62
CA LEU A 43 -3.82 -3.47 22.44
C LEU A 43 -4.72 -3.28 21.21
N ARG A 44 -5.74 -4.12 21.08
CA ARG A 44 -6.75 -4.01 20.03
C ARG A 44 -7.54 -2.71 20.15
N ASP A 45 -7.94 -2.34 21.37
CA ASP A 45 -8.65 -1.10 21.65
C ASP A 45 -7.79 0.13 21.39
N LEU A 46 -6.51 0.09 21.77
CA LEU A 46 -5.57 1.18 21.49
C LEU A 46 -5.33 1.36 19.98
N LEU A 47 -5.17 0.26 19.25
CA LEU A 47 -5.02 0.30 17.79
C LEU A 47 -6.30 0.81 17.11
N ALA A 48 -7.47 0.41 17.56
CA ALA A 48 -8.74 0.89 17.01
C ALA A 48 -8.92 2.40 17.22
N GLN A 49 -8.55 2.92 18.40
CA GLN A 49 -8.57 4.36 18.68
C GLN A 49 -7.60 5.14 17.78
N GLU A 50 -6.39 4.59 17.58
CA GLU A 50 -5.40 5.18 16.67
C GLU A 50 -5.96 5.27 15.23
N MET A 51 -6.49 4.17 14.70
CA MET A 51 -7.05 4.13 13.35
C MET A 51 -8.24 5.08 13.18
N ALA A 52 -9.09 5.22 14.21
CA ALA A 52 -10.20 6.17 14.20
C ALA A 52 -9.71 7.63 14.16
N ALA A 53 -8.67 7.96 14.94
CA ALA A 53 -8.07 9.30 14.92
C ALA A 53 -7.45 9.62 13.54
N ILE A 54 -6.73 8.67 12.95
CA ILE A 54 -6.15 8.79 11.61
C ILE A 54 -7.25 9.00 10.56
N LEU A 55 -8.36 8.26 10.63
CA LEU A 55 -9.48 8.43 9.70
C LEU A 55 -10.09 9.83 9.76
N VAL A 56 -10.31 10.35 10.97
CA VAL A 56 -10.84 11.72 11.17
C VAL A 56 -9.88 12.76 10.57
N ALA A 57 -8.59 12.68 10.91
CA ALA A 57 -7.59 13.61 10.39
C ALA A 57 -7.47 13.53 8.86
N SER A 58 -7.56 12.33 8.28
CA SER A 58 -7.51 12.13 6.82
C SER A 58 -8.71 12.78 6.12
N GLY A 59 -9.91 12.66 6.68
CA GLY A 59 -11.10 13.36 6.16
C GLY A 59 -10.91 14.89 6.12
N VAL A 60 -10.36 15.46 7.20
CA VAL A 60 -10.07 16.91 7.26
C VAL A 60 -9.00 17.31 6.24
N ILE A 61 -7.94 16.50 6.05
CA ILE A 61 -6.91 16.74 5.03
C ILE A 61 -7.54 16.75 3.63
N GLN A 62 -8.38 15.77 3.31
CA GLN A 62 -9.06 15.70 2.01
C GLN A 62 -9.87 16.97 1.72
N GLU A 63 -10.65 17.44 2.70
CA GLU A 63 -11.42 18.68 2.58
C GLU A 63 -10.51 19.90 2.43
N ALA A 64 -9.43 19.97 3.21
CA ALA A 64 -8.47 21.06 3.18
C ALA A 64 -7.74 21.16 1.83
N LEU A 65 -7.34 20.02 1.24
CA LEU A 65 -6.74 19.98 -0.10
C LEU A 65 -7.67 20.55 -1.17
N VAL A 66 -8.96 20.20 -1.11
CA VAL A 66 -10.00 20.70 -2.04
C VAL A 66 -10.19 22.21 -1.88
N ARG A 67 -10.19 22.71 -0.63
CA ARG A 67 -10.33 24.15 -0.33
C ARG A 67 -9.03 24.95 -0.55
N GLY A 68 -7.89 24.26 -0.68
CA GLY A 68 -6.58 24.90 -0.73
C GLY A 68 -6.07 25.45 0.60
N ASP A 69 -6.52 24.87 1.70
CA ASP A 69 -6.21 25.26 3.08
C ASP A 69 -4.95 24.53 3.58
N ALA A 70 -3.78 25.07 3.22
CA ALA A 70 -2.49 24.46 3.54
C ALA A 70 -2.23 24.38 5.05
N ASP A 71 -2.69 25.35 5.83
CA ASP A 71 -2.54 25.35 7.29
C ASP A 71 -3.27 24.15 7.92
N SER A 72 -4.50 23.86 7.48
CA SER A 72 -5.23 22.68 7.93
C SER A 72 -4.57 21.38 7.48
N VAL A 73 -4.02 21.33 6.25
CA VAL A 73 -3.25 20.15 5.79
C VAL A 73 -2.05 19.92 6.70
N SER A 74 -1.22 20.94 6.93
CA SER A 74 -0.03 20.83 7.78
C SER A 74 -0.38 20.40 9.20
N ALA A 75 -1.37 21.05 9.82
CA ALA A 75 -1.80 20.75 11.18
C ALA A 75 -2.28 19.29 11.33
N GLN A 76 -3.12 18.81 10.41
CA GLN A 76 -3.65 17.45 10.49
C GLN A 76 -2.62 16.38 10.08
N ALA A 77 -1.77 16.67 9.11
CA ALA A 77 -0.68 15.77 8.73
C ALA A 77 0.34 15.62 9.88
N ARG A 78 0.65 16.70 10.61
CA ARG A 78 1.41 16.65 11.87
C ARG A 78 0.68 15.82 12.92
N ASN A 79 -0.63 16.00 13.08
CA ASN A 79 -1.42 15.19 14.01
C ASN A 79 -1.33 13.70 13.69
N ILE A 80 -1.33 13.29 12.41
CA ILE A 80 -1.12 11.89 11.99
C ILE A 80 0.33 11.45 12.20
N ARG A 81 1.34 12.23 11.79
CA ARG A 81 2.75 11.89 12.04
C ARG A 81 3.00 11.65 13.53
N ASP A 82 2.43 12.51 14.35
CA ASP A 82 2.58 12.48 15.79
C ASP A 82 1.53 11.60 16.45
N SER A 83 0.57 11.03 15.72
CA SER A 83 -0.57 10.34 16.33
C SER A 83 -0.08 9.25 17.26
N PHE A 84 -0.61 9.38 18.46
CA PHE A 84 0.16 9.19 19.69
C PHE A 84 -0.63 8.32 20.66
N ILE A 85 -1.78 7.76 20.28
CA ILE A 85 -2.62 7.02 21.24
C ILE A 85 -1.91 5.72 21.60
N LEU A 86 -1.43 4.98 20.60
CA LEU A 86 -0.52 3.85 20.85
C LEU A 86 0.77 4.34 21.51
N LYS A 87 1.51 5.26 20.90
CA LYS A 87 2.83 5.64 21.43
C LYS A 87 2.82 6.20 22.87
N ARG A 88 1.78 6.93 23.29
CA ARG A 88 1.61 7.43 24.68
C ARG A 88 1.17 6.37 25.66
N GLN A 89 0.19 5.55 25.27
CA GLN A 89 -0.50 4.67 26.21
C GLN A 89 0.14 3.29 26.32
N LEU A 90 1.04 2.95 25.40
CA LEU A 90 1.82 1.71 25.47
C LEU A 90 2.83 1.78 26.63
N THR A 91 2.73 0.82 27.54
CA THR A 91 3.82 0.48 28.46
C THR A 91 4.98 -0.18 27.70
N GLN A 92 6.12 -0.39 28.37
CA GLN A 92 7.22 -1.18 27.78
C GLN A 92 6.77 -2.62 27.45
N GLU A 93 5.92 -3.19 28.29
CA GLU A 93 5.34 -4.51 28.06
C GLU A 93 4.39 -4.51 26.86
N ASP A 94 3.51 -3.52 26.78
CA ASP A 94 2.60 -3.38 25.63
C ASP A 94 3.39 -3.22 24.31
N ARG A 95 4.51 -2.47 24.31
CA ARG A 95 5.39 -2.35 23.13
C ARG A 95 5.99 -3.69 22.72
N LYS A 96 6.43 -4.50 23.68
CA LYS A 96 6.98 -5.83 23.41
C LYS A 96 5.90 -6.77 22.89
N ALA A 97 4.73 -6.78 23.53
CA ALA A 97 3.58 -7.59 23.14
C ALA A 97 3.07 -7.22 21.75
N LEU A 98 2.93 -5.92 21.45
CA LEU A 98 2.53 -5.44 20.13
C LEU A 98 3.51 -5.88 19.06
N ARG A 99 4.82 -5.65 19.25
CA ARG A 99 5.85 -6.06 18.27
C ARG A 99 5.87 -7.56 18.05
N ALA A 100 5.74 -8.35 19.10
CA ALA A 100 5.66 -9.81 19.00
C ALA A 100 4.41 -10.25 18.24
N ALA A 101 3.27 -9.58 18.46
CA ALA A 101 2.02 -9.91 17.81
C ALA A 101 1.98 -9.52 16.34
N VAL A 102 2.54 -8.36 15.94
CA VAL A 102 2.39 -7.82 14.56
C VAL A 102 3.58 -8.10 13.65
N GLY A 103 4.77 -8.35 14.22
CA GLY A 103 6.01 -8.57 13.48
C GLY A 103 6.63 -7.30 12.89
N ALA A 104 7.87 -7.43 12.40
CA ALA A 104 8.66 -6.29 11.95
C ALA A 104 8.10 -5.60 10.69
N ALA A 105 7.51 -6.36 9.76
CA ALA A 105 6.97 -5.82 8.51
C ALA A 105 5.80 -4.85 8.75
N PHE A 106 4.89 -5.19 9.67
CA PHE A 106 3.80 -4.29 10.06
C PHE A 106 4.33 -2.99 10.66
N VAL A 107 5.28 -3.09 11.60
CA VAL A 107 5.90 -1.92 12.24
C VAL A 107 6.60 -1.01 11.22
N GLN A 108 7.28 -1.57 10.22
CA GLN A 108 7.94 -0.78 9.19
C GLN A 108 6.94 -0.03 8.31
N ARG A 109 5.82 -0.67 7.94
CA ARG A 109 4.76 -0.04 7.16
C ARG A 109 4.08 1.09 7.94
N ASP A 110 3.76 0.85 9.20
CA ASP A 110 3.23 1.85 10.13
C ASP A 110 4.16 3.08 10.22
N GLN A 111 5.46 2.86 10.45
CA GLN A 111 6.44 3.94 10.48
C GLN A 111 6.56 4.67 9.14
N ALA A 112 6.47 3.97 8.01
CA ALA A 112 6.50 4.58 6.69
C ALA A 112 5.27 5.48 6.46
N PHE A 113 4.10 5.05 6.90
CA PHE A 113 2.88 5.86 6.86
C PHE A 113 3.01 7.15 7.67
N HIS A 114 3.50 7.08 8.91
CA HIS A 114 3.72 8.28 9.72
C HIS A 114 4.77 9.22 9.13
N ARG A 115 5.79 8.70 8.42
CA ARG A 115 6.75 9.54 7.67
C ARG A 115 6.07 10.25 6.50
N LEU A 116 5.25 9.56 5.70
CA LEU A 116 4.48 10.19 4.62
C LEU A 116 3.62 11.35 5.13
N ALA A 117 2.98 11.19 6.30
CA ALA A 117 2.24 12.27 6.93
C ALA A 117 3.14 13.44 7.38
N GLY A 118 4.36 13.15 7.84
CA GLY A 118 5.35 14.18 8.13
C GLY A 118 5.76 14.96 6.88
N ASP A 119 6.08 14.26 5.81
CA ASP A 119 6.46 14.86 4.52
C ASP A 119 5.30 15.70 3.95
N LEU A 120 4.05 15.24 4.12
CA LEU A 120 2.86 16.00 3.71
C LEU A 120 2.74 17.32 4.47
N ALA A 121 3.07 17.32 5.76
CA ALA A 121 3.07 18.55 6.54
C ALA A 121 4.14 19.53 6.05
N GLU A 122 5.34 19.04 5.74
CA GLU A 122 6.42 19.87 5.20
C GLU A 122 6.06 20.45 3.82
N ALA A 123 5.45 19.66 2.94
CA ALA A 123 4.94 20.14 1.64
C ALA A 123 3.82 21.19 1.81
N ALA A 124 2.97 21.04 2.83
CA ALA A 124 1.95 22.01 3.17
C ALA A 124 2.54 23.33 3.67
N ASP A 125 3.52 23.28 4.57
CA ASP A 125 4.23 24.48 5.06
C ASP A 125 4.97 25.21 3.94
N ALA A 126 5.50 24.48 2.95
CA ALA A 126 6.15 25.03 1.78
C ALA A 126 5.17 25.58 0.72
N GLY A 127 3.86 25.36 0.89
CA GLY A 127 2.85 25.74 -0.10
C GLY A 127 2.87 24.90 -1.39
N ASP A 128 3.59 23.77 -1.42
CA ASP A 128 3.69 22.91 -2.60
C ASP A 128 2.45 22.04 -2.75
N ARG A 129 1.47 22.57 -3.49
CA ARG A 129 0.18 21.88 -3.70
C ARG A 129 0.31 20.58 -4.47
N THR A 130 1.17 20.54 -5.49
CA THR A 130 1.35 19.33 -6.30
C THR A 130 1.88 18.20 -5.43
N GLU A 131 2.87 18.51 -4.59
CA GLU A 131 3.45 17.54 -3.68
C GLU A 131 2.49 17.12 -2.57
N GLN A 132 1.68 18.05 -2.04
CA GLN A 132 0.61 17.72 -1.10
C GLN A 132 -0.37 16.68 -1.67
N HIS A 133 -0.83 16.86 -2.91
CA HIS A 133 -1.72 15.90 -3.56
C HIS A 133 -1.05 14.54 -3.77
N ARG A 134 0.21 14.53 -4.20
CA ARG A 134 0.98 13.30 -4.42
C ARG A 134 1.17 12.52 -3.12
N LEU A 135 1.58 13.19 -2.05
CA LEU A 135 1.82 12.58 -0.73
C LEU A 135 0.53 12.08 -0.10
N TYR A 136 -0.56 12.84 -0.20
CA TYR A 136 -1.84 12.38 0.32
C TYR A 136 -2.39 11.18 -0.45
N GLY A 137 -2.20 11.12 -1.77
CA GLY A 137 -2.48 9.92 -2.57
C GLY A 137 -1.68 8.70 -2.08
N ALA A 138 -0.38 8.87 -1.83
CA ALA A 138 0.46 7.81 -1.28
C ALA A 138 0.02 7.36 0.13
N MET A 139 -0.50 8.27 0.96
CA MET A 139 -1.10 7.91 2.24
C MET A 139 -2.35 7.03 2.07
N ILE A 140 -3.24 7.35 1.11
CA ILE A 140 -4.42 6.53 0.80
C ILE A 140 -4.00 5.11 0.37
N GLU A 141 -3.00 5.00 -0.50
CA GLU A 141 -2.46 3.71 -0.96
C GLU A 141 -1.82 2.91 0.19
N ALA A 142 -1.11 3.57 1.10
CA ALA A 142 -0.56 2.96 2.30
C ALA A 142 -1.67 2.42 3.23
N CYS A 143 -2.76 3.18 3.43
CA CYS A 143 -3.93 2.73 4.19
C CYS A 143 -4.56 1.48 3.56
N ALA A 144 -4.86 1.53 2.26
CA ALA A 144 -5.52 0.44 1.55
C ALA A 144 -4.67 -0.84 1.54
N SER A 145 -3.37 -0.72 1.23
CA SER A 145 -2.46 -1.87 1.19
C SER A 145 -2.23 -2.50 2.57
N CYS A 146 -2.15 -1.68 3.63
CA CYS A 146 -2.08 -2.20 5.01
C CYS A 146 -3.36 -2.94 5.39
N HIS A 147 -4.53 -2.38 5.10
CA HIS A 147 -5.80 -3.02 5.41
C HIS A 147 -6.02 -4.32 4.64
N ALA A 148 -5.66 -4.35 3.36
CA ALA A 148 -5.72 -5.56 2.54
C ALA A 148 -4.85 -6.69 3.11
N GLN A 149 -3.68 -6.36 3.67
CA GLN A 149 -2.73 -7.35 4.17
C GLN A 149 -2.99 -7.77 5.63
N TYR A 150 -3.42 -6.86 6.50
CA TYR A 150 -3.42 -7.07 7.95
C TYR A 150 -4.79 -6.97 8.61
N ALA A 151 -5.84 -6.60 7.86
CA ALA A 151 -7.18 -6.38 8.39
C ALA A 151 -8.30 -6.83 7.44
N ALA A 152 -8.02 -7.82 6.58
CA ALA A 152 -8.98 -8.37 5.62
C ALA A 152 -10.23 -8.98 6.30
N ASP A 153 -10.11 -9.41 7.56
CA ASP A 153 -11.22 -9.86 8.40
C ASP A 153 -12.23 -8.75 8.75
N LYS A 154 -11.75 -7.50 8.88
CA LYS A 154 -12.58 -6.31 9.14
C LYS A 154 -13.01 -5.60 7.87
N PHE A 155 -12.21 -5.68 6.82
CA PHE A 155 -12.44 -4.99 5.55
C PHE A 155 -12.54 -6.01 4.40
N PRO A 156 -13.64 -6.78 4.31
CA PRO A 156 -13.78 -7.86 3.34
C PRO A 156 -13.73 -7.37 1.89
N GLY A 157 -14.01 -6.09 1.63
CA GLY A 157 -13.85 -5.48 0.31
C GLY A 157 -12.42 -5.53 -0.25
N PHE A 158 -11.39 -5.70 0.58
CA PHE A 158 -10.01 -5.90 0.14
C PHE A 158 -9.61 -7.37 -0.02
N ALA A 159 -10.39 -8.30 0.53
CA ALA A 159 -10.13 -9.74 0.41
C ALA A 159 -10.51 -10.28 -0.99
N VAL A 160 -11.36 -9.56 -1.71
CA VAL A 160 -11.85 -9.94 -3.05
C VAL A 160 -10.96 -9.32 -4.13
N GLN A 161 -9.69 -9.73 -4.23
CA GLN A 161 -8.93 -9.53 -5.45
C GLN A 161 -9.15 -10.73 -6.38
N GLY A 162 -10.25 -10.64 -7.12
CA GLY A 162 -10.72 -11.62 -8.09
C GLY A 162 -12.00 -11.15 -8.79
N LEU A 163 -12.17 -9.85 -9.00
CA LEU A 163 -13.22 -9.37 -9.90
C LEU A 163 -12.83 -9.78 -11.34
N PRO A 164 -13.72 -10.46 -12.09
CA PRO A 164 -13.48 -10.76 -13.49
C PRO A 164 -13.30 -9.47 -14.26
N ALA A 165 -12.43 -9.49 -15.30
CA ALA A 165 -12.35 -8.44 -16.29
C ALA A 165 -13.77 -8.01 -16.67
N THR A 166 -14.12 -6.75 -16.41
CA THR A 166 -15.42 -6.24 -16.80
C THR A 166 -15.55 -6.41 -18.30
N GLU A 167 -16.51 -7.23 -18.73
CA GLU A 167 -17.01 -7.25 -20.11
C GLU A 167 -17.49 -5.85 -20.47
N GLY A 168 -16.59 -5.08 -21.08
CA GLY A 168 -16.83 -3.71 -21.55
C GLY A 168 -15.98 -3.31 -22.76
N ASP A 169 -14.99 -4.10 -23.14
CA ASP A 169 -14.12 -3.85 -24.31
C ASP A 169 -14.44 -4.77 -25.50
N ALA A 170 -15.71 -5.18 -25.63
CA ALA A 170 -16.21 -5.83 -26.83
C ALA A 170 -17.64 -5.35 -27.15
N GLN A 171 -17.73 -4.12 -27.68
CA GLN A 171 -18.55 -3.69 -28.83
C GLN A 171 -18.46 -2.18 -29.03
#